data_AF-A0A972DZJ8-F1
#
_entry.id   AF-A0A972DZJ8-F1
#
_cell.length_a   1.000
_cell.length_b   1.000
_cell.length_c   1.000
_cell.angle_alpha   90.00
_cell.angle_beta   90.00
_cell.angle_gamma   90.00
#
_symmetry.space_group_name_H-M   'P 1'
#
loop_
_entity.id
_entity.type
_entity.pdbx_description
1 polymer ?
#
loop_
_entity_poly.entity_id
_entity_poly.type
_entity_poly.pdbx_seq_one_letter_code
_entity_poly.pdbx_strand_id
1 'polypeptide(L)'
;MMWIDPWTTKEGLRWHLSKYIERDELDLLVQVYVREILGHRIICRPSRGKYGEQGKDIAACEDEETKSYCAYVVKCGNLRGNLDGKYGLLQQLEDALLIELEGSDFRDKLRSAVVVHNGDEGNRGSLAKYEKCRESLEDVLAAKGKLLRPVARWDLDALTEILFPHGRKFKEMEETVQIMELQHELHNKTMEFLHKTHLYLAEDREDPEKSHVLLKEAHDELMSSLSKYSPSLYRRPEEKHDAK
;
A
#
# COMPACT_ATOMS: atom_id res chain seq x y z
N MET A 1 7.06 23.42 -2.48
CA MET A 1 7.42 22.83 -1.19
C MET A 1 8.38 21.68 -1.49
N MET A 2 9.64 21.73 -1.05
CA MET A 2 10.59 20.63 -1.31
C MET A 2 10.06 19.38 -0.61
N TRP A 3 9.80 18.32 -1.38
CA TRP A 3 9.52 17.00 -0.83
C TRP A 3 10.81 16.51 -0.21
N ILE A 4 10.90 16.58 1.12
CA ILE A 4 12.01 15.98 1.85
C ILE A 4 11.73 14.48 1.88
N ASP A 5 12.67 13.71 1.33
CA ASP A 5 12.64 12.27 1.35
C ASP A 5 12.51 11.75 2.80
N PRO A 6 11.39 11.08 3.14
CA PRO A 6 11.09 10.70 4.52
C PRO A 6 12.09 9.70 5.08
N TRP A 7 12.79 8.96 4.22
CA TRP A 7 13.74 7.93 4.61
C TRP A 7 15.15 8.47 4.92
N THR A 8 15.34 9.79 4.89
CA THR A 8 16.65 10.41 5.18
C THR A 8 17.01 10.30 6.66
N THR A 9 16.03 10.42 7.55
CA THR A 9 16.20 10.31 9.01
C THR A 9 15.02 9.58 9.64
N LYS A 10 15.22 8.98 10.81
CA LYS A 10 14.14 8.32 11.56
C LYS A 10 13.04 9.31 11.92
N GLU A 11 13.41 10.52 12.32
CA GLU A 11 12.47 11.58 12.67
C GLU A 11 11.66 12.03 11.45
N GLY A 12 12.28 12.06 10.26
CA GLY A 12 11.61 12.34 9.00
C GLY A 12 10.55 11.29 8.66
N LEU A 13 10.92 10.02 8.76
CA LEU A 13 9.99 8.91 8.51
C LEU A 13 8.85 8.92 9.52
N ARG A 14 9.18 9.07 10.81
CA ARG A 14 8.20 9.17 11.90
C ARG A 14 7.20 10.30 11.67
N TRP A 15 7.71 11.48 11.28
CA TRP A 15 6.85 12.61 10.96
C TRP A 15 5.94 12.29 9.78
N HIS A 16 6.47 11.69 8.71
CA HIS A 16 5.71 11.31 7.53
C HIS A 16 4.60 10.29 7.85
N LEU A 17 4.92 9.22 8.59
CA LEU A 17 3.95 8.20 9.04
C LEU A 17 2.83 8.81 9.89
N SER A 18 3.14 9.83 10.69
CA SER A 18 2.13 10.53 11.50
C SER A 18 1.14 11.36 10.66
N LYS A 19 1.46 11.62 9.38
CA LYS A 19 0.60 12.35 8.44
C LYS A 19 -0.34 11.46 7.65
N TYR A 20 -0.18 10.14 7.69
CA TYR A 20 -1.13 9.23 7.06
C TYR A 20 -2.48 9.34 7.77
N ILE A 21 -3.36 10.11 7.15
CA ILE A 21 -4.75 10.28 7.53
C ILE A 21 -5.64 9.32 6.75
N GLU A 22 -5.18 8.89 5.57
CA GLU A 22 -5.85 7.91 4.75
C GLU A 22 -5.35 6.52 5.09
N ARG A 23 -6.31 5.61 5.15
CA ARG A 23 -6.05 4.23 5.56
C ARG A 23 -5.28 3.44 4.51
N ASP A 24 -5.57 3.70 3.24
CA ASP A 24 -5.03 2.93 2.12
C ASP A 24 -3.52 3.18 1.95
N GLU A 25 -3.01 4.35 2.37
CA GLU A 25 -1.58 4.68 2.38
C GLU A 25 -0.79 3.80 3.35
N LEU A 26 -1.28 3.69 4.59
CA LEU A 26 -0.63 2.85 5.62
C LEU A 26 -0.75 1.37 5.29
N ASP A 27 -1.90 0.94 4.76
CA ASP A 27 -2.12 -0.44 4.33
C ASP A 27 -1.17 -0.83 3.20
N LEU A 28 -1.01 0.02 2.18
CA LEU A 28 -0.08 -0.23 1.08
C LEU A 28 1.36 -0.39 1.58
N LEU A 29 1.80 0.51 2.45
CA LEU A 29 3.15 0.48 3.03
C LEU A 29 3.40 -0.83 3.81
N VAL A 30 2.44 -1.23 4.65
CA VAL A 30 2.53 -2.49 5.42
C VAL A 30 2.48 -3.70 4.49
N GLN A 31 1.66 -3.68 3.44
CA GLN A 31 1.60 -4.78 2.47
C GLN A 31 2.92 -4.98 1.74
N VAL A 32 3.58 -3.89 1.33
CA VAL A 32 4.91 -3.94 0.73
C VAL A 32 5.92 -4.52 1.73
N TYR A 33 5.91 -4.06 2.98
CA TYR A 33 6.78 -4.60 4.02
C TYR A 33 6.60 -6.11 4.20
N VAL A 34 5.36 -6.54 4.39
CA VAL A 34 4.99 -7.93 4.66
C VAL A 34 5.37 -8.84 3.49
N ARG A 35 5.13 -8.40 2.25
CA ARG A 35 5.40 -9.22 1.06
C ARG A 35 6.87 -9.23 0.68
N GLU A 36 7.49 -8.07 0.57
CA GLU A 36 8.77 -7.89 -0.13
C GLU A 36 9.97 -7.90 0.81
N ILE A 37 9.72 -7.63 2.10
CA ILE A 37 10.75 -7.66 3.14
C ILE A 37 10.63 -8.93 3.97
N LEU A 38 9.42 -9.28 4.43
CA LEU A 38 9.22 -10.48 5.24
C LEU A 38 8.98 -11.76 4.42
N GLY A 39 8.67 -11.66 3.11
CA GLY A 39 8.36 -12.85 2.30
C GLY A 39 7.07 -13.54 2.74
N HIS A 40 6.14 -12.79 3.35
CA HIS A 40 4.86 -13.32 3.75
C HIS A 40 3.83 -13.12 2.63
N ARG A 41 3.09 -14.18 2.31
CA ARG A 41 2.02 -14.17 1.32
C ARG A 41 0.69 -13.89 1.99
N ILE A 42 -0.06 -12.93 1.47
CA ILE A 42 -1.46 -12.72 1.88
C ILE A 42 -2.29 -13.89 1.34
N ILE A 43 -2.76 -14.76 2.23
CA ILE A 43 -3.54 -15.95 1.89
C ILE A 43 -5.04 -15.69 1.98
N CYS A 44 -5.43 -14.76 2.85
CA CYS A 44 -6.80 -14.32 2.96
C CYS A 44 -6.78 -12.84 3.36
N ARG A 45 -7.49 -12.03 2.59
CA ARG A 45 -8.11 -10.84 3.16
C ARG A 45 -9.50 -11.34 3.48
N PRO A 46 -9.96 -11.41 4.74
CA PRO A 46 -11.34 -11.76 5.04
C PRO A 46 -12.20 -10.68 4.41
N SER A 47 -12.50 -10.89 3.13
CA SER A 47 -13.08 -9.89 2.23
C SER A 47 -14.49 -9.53 2.68
N ARG A 48 -15.08 -10.39 3.50
CA ARG A 48 -16.38 -10.24 4.12
C ARG A 48 -16.31 -10.90 5.48
N GLY A 49 -16.50 -10.13 6.55
CA GLY A 49 -16.98 -10.74 7.79
C GLY A 49 -18.28 -11.51 7.51
N LYS A 50 -18.77 -12.27 8.50
CA LYS A 50 -20.01 -13.08 8.43
C LYS A 50 -21.25 -12.37 7.84
N TYR A 51 -21.22 -11.04 7.69
CA TYR A 51 -22.30 -10.17 7.23
C TYR A 51 -22.08 -9.51 5.84
N GLY A 52 -21.07 -9.92 5.05
CA GLY A 52 -20.92 -9.40 3.68
C GLY A 52 -20.36 -7.98 3.56
N GLU A 53 -19.87 -7.41 4.65
CA GLU A 53 -19.37 -6.02 4.76
C GLU A 53 -17.88 -5.93 4.40
N GLN A 54 -17.40 -4.76 3.95
CA GLN A 54 -16.00 -4.49 3.62
C GLN A 54 -15.07 -4.76 4.81
N GLY A 55 -14.62 -6.01 4.98
CA GLY A 55 -13.72 -6.49 6.03
C GLY A 55 -12.26 -6.14 5.76
N LYS A 56 -11.97 -4.85 5.56
CA LYS A 56 -10.72 -4.42 4.94
C LYS A 56 -9.48 -4.53 5.85
N ASP A 57 -9.59 -4.71 7.18
CA ASP A 57 -8.50 -4.36 8.12
C ASP A 57 -7.58 -5.51 8.54
N ILE A 58 -7.91 -6.76 8.22
CA ILE A 58 -7.12 -7.92 8.65
C ILE A 58 -6.50 -8.53 7.41
N ALA A 59 -5.17 -8.57 7.30
CA ALA A 59 -4.49 -9.37 6.31
C ALA A 59 -4.00 -10.65 6.98
N ALA A 60 -4.61 -11.78 6.64
CA ALA A 60 -4.12 -13.08 7.02
C ALA A 60 -2.95 -13.45 6.11
N CYS A 61 -1.78 -13.58 6.71
CA CYS A 61 -0.55 -13.84 5.99
C CYS A 61 0.05 -15.18 6.41
N GLU A 62 0.66 -15.85 5.44
CA GLU A 62 1.44 -17.06 5.62
C GLU A 62 2.88 -16.74 5.27
N ASP A 63 3.81 -17.05 6.16
CA ASP A 63 5.24 -17.07 5.85
C ASP A 63 5.49 -18.13 4.77
N GLU A 64 6.07 -17.72 3.63
CA GLU A 64 6.27 -18.62 2.51
C GLU A 64 7.29 -19.74 2.82
N GLU A 65 8.24 -19.51 3.72
CA GLU A 65 9.25 -20.47 4.14
C GLU A 65 8.71 -21.40 5.23
N THR A 66 8.24 -20.82 6.34
CA THR A 66 7.88 -21.60 7.53
C THR A 66 6.43 -22.07 7.54
N LYS A 67 5.59 -21.54 6.66
CA LYS A 67 4.12 -21.73 6.64
C LYS A 67 3.41 -21.27 7.92
N SER A 68 4.11 -20.45 8.73
CA SER A 68 3.57 -19.83 9.94
C SER A 68 2.50 -18.81 9.59
N TYR A 69 1.44 -18.76 10.40
CA TYR A 69 0.32 -17.84 10.18
C TYR A 69 0.42 -16.60 11.08
N CYS A 70 0.33 -15.43 10.46
CA CYS A 70 0.31 -14.14 11.15
C CYS A 70 -0.75 -13.22 10.53
N ALA A 71 -1.62 -12.67 11.36
CA ALA A 71 -2.57 -11.64 10.93
C ALA A 71 -1.99 -10.24 11.13
N TYR A 72 -2.24 -9.32 10.20
CA TYR A 72 -1.89 -7.91 10.34
C TYR A 72 -3.17 -7.09 10.41
N VAL A 73 -3.35 -6.33 11.48
CA VAL A 73 -4.51 -5.45 11.72
C VAL A 73 -4.05 -4.00 11.61
N VAL A 74 -4.42 -3.30 10.54
CA VAL A 74 -3.90 -1.95 10.25
C VAL A 74 -4.96 -0.89 10.57
N LYS A 75 -4.62 0.11 11.40
CA LYS A 75 -5.51 1.20 11.83
C LYS A 75 -4.83 2.57 11.76
N CYS A 76 -5.56 3.57 11.29
CA CYS A 76 -5.12 4.97 11.35
C CYS A 76 -5.81 5.72 12.50
N GLY A 77 -5.12 6.71 13.06
CA GLY A 77 -5.67 7.57 14.11
C GLY A 77 -5.46 7.04 15.53
N ASN A 78 -6.13 7.65 16.51
CA ASN A 78 -5.86 7.37 17.92
C ASN A 78 -6.41 6.00 18.38
N LEU A 79 -5.77 5.39 19.36
CA LEU A 79 -6.21 4.09 19.91
C LEU A 79 -7.62 4.20 20.49
N ARG A 80 -7.93 5.28 21.23
CA ARG A 80 -9.25 5.48 21.87
C ARG A 80 -10.41 5.39 20.88
N GLY A 81 -10.31 6.05 19.73
CA GLY A 81 -11.36 6.07 18.70
C GLY A 81 -11.48 4.76 17.93
N ASN A 82 -10.44 3.94 17.97
CA ASN A 82 -10.38 2.66 17.27
C ASN A 82 -10.64 1.45 18.17
N LEU A 83 -10.69 1.58 19.50
CA LEU A 83 -10.77 0.45 20.43
C LEU A 83 -12.05 -0.37 20.26
N ASP A 84 -13.19 0.29 20.42
CA ASP A 84 -14.49 -0.36 20.56
C ASP A 84 -15.36 -0.15 19.33
N GLY A 85 -16.22 -1.14 19.04
CA GLY A 85 -17.19 -1.09 17.95
C GLY A 85 -17.04 -2.27 16.99
N LYS A 86 -17.99 -2.39 16.07
CA LYS A 86 -18.08 -3.51 15.10
C LYS A 86 -16.82 -3.65 14.24
N TYR A 87 -16.13 -2.54 13.97
CA TYR A 87 -14.87 -2.47 13.21
C TYR A 87 -13.70 -1.97 14.07
N GLY A 88 -13.87 -2.05 15.40
CA GLY A 88 -12.85 -1.68 16.36
C GLY A 88 -11.73 -2.70 16.41
N LEU A 89 -10.57 -2.25 16.88
CA LEU A 89 -9.35 -3.01 17.03
C LEU A 89 -9.55 -4.28 17.86
N LEU A 90 -10.31 -4.20 18.96
CA LEU A 90 -10.49 -5.37 19.84
C LEU A 90 -11.27 -6.49 19.16
N GLN A 91 -12.38 -6.16 18.48
CA GLN A 91 -13.17 -7.14 17.72
C GLN A 91 -12.35 -7.73 16.59
N GLN A 92 -11.59 -6.90 15.86
CA GLN A 92 -10.77 -7.37 14.76
C GLN A 92 -9.58 -8.22 15.21
N LEU A 93 -9.03 -7.95 16.39
CA LEU A 93 -8.01 -8.79 17.01
C LEU A 93 -8.59 -10.16 17.41
N GLU A 94 -9.78 -10.16 18.01
CA GLU A 94 -10.51 -11.38 18.33
C GLU A 94 -10.79 -12.19 17.05
N ASP A 95 -11.33 -11.55 16.01
CA ASP A 95 -11.60 -12.18 14.72
C ASP A 95 -10.30 -12.73 14.12
N ALA A 96 -9.21 -11.96 14.10
CA ALA A 96 -7.93 -12.39 13.54
C ALA A 96 -7.35 -13.64 14.24
N LEU A 97 -7.51 -13.73 15.56
CA LEU A 97 -6.91 -14.78 16.38
C LEU A 97 -7.82 -15.99 16.56
N LEU A 98 -9.14 -15.80 16.66
CA LEU A 98 -10.10 -16.85 16.98
C LEU A 98 -10.91 -17.36 15.78
N ILE A 99 -10.89 -16.70 14.62
CA ILE A 99 -11.61 -17.17 13.43
C ILE A 99 -11.18 -18.58 13.04
N GLU A 100 -12.11 -19.52 12.97
CA GLU A 100 -11.81 -20.79 12.32
C GLU A 100 -11.64 -20.51 10.82
N LEU A 101 -10.41 -20.61 10.33
CA LEU A 101 -10.14 -20.49 8.90
C LEU A 101 -10.76 -21.73 8.26
N GLU A 102 -11.84 -21.51 7.51
CA GLU A 102 -12.58 -22.58 6.82
C GLU A 102 -11.69 -23.17 5.71
N GLY A 103 -10.96 -24.22 6.06
CA GLY A 103 -10.11 -24.99 5.17
C GLY A 103 -9.33 -26.03 5.97
N SER A 104 -9.26 -27.27 5.47
CA SER A 104 -8.51 -28.36 6.11
C SER A 104 -7.07 -27.98 6.44
N ASP A 105 -6.48 -27.11 5.62
CA ASP A 105 -5.05 -26.81 5.61
C ASP A 105 -4.64 -25.75 6.67
N PHE A 106 -5.62 -25.13 7.35
CA PHE A 106 -5.38 -24.02 8.29
C PHE A 106 -5.93 -24.24 9.70
N ARG A 107 -6.64 -25.37 9.93
CA ARG A 107 -7.36 -25.64 11.19
C ARG A 107 -6.44 -25.79 12.42
N ASP A 108 -5.25 -26.33 12.19
CA ASP A 108 -4.27 -26.67 13.23
C ASP A 108 -3.03 -25.75 13.24
N LYS A 109 -3.03 -24.70 12.43
CA LYS A 109 -1.90 -23.76 12.39
C LYS A 109 -1.85 -22.90 13.65
N LEU A 110 -0.62 -22.69 14.14
CA LEU A 110 -0.32 -21.71 15.18
C LEU A 110 -0.56 -20.29 14.67
N ARG A 111 -0.92 -19.38 15.56
CA ARG A 111 -1.44 -18.05 15.21
C ARG A 111 -0.74 -16.95 15.98
N SER A 112 -0.59 -15.81 15.33
CA SER A 112 -0.17 -14.56 15.94
C SER A 112 -0.84 -13.39 15.21
N ALA A 113 -0.79 -12.21 15.81
CA ALA A 113 -1.27 -10.99 15.19
C ALA A 113 -0.27 -9.85 15.41
N VAL A 114 -0.25 -8.92 14.47
CA VAL A 114 0.45 -7.64 14.56
C VAL A 114 -0.59 -6.55 14.38
N VAL A 115 -0.75 -5.71 15.40
CA VAL A 115 -1.56 -4.50 15.31
C VAL A 115 -0.66 -3.34 14.87
N VAL A 116 -0.93 -2.77 13.71
CA VAL A 116 -0.22 -1.60 13.20
C VAL A 116 -1.09 -0.37 13.40
N HIS A 117 -0.60 0.64 14.13
CA HIS A 117 -1.27 1.92 14.27
C HIS A 117 -0.31 3.10 14.22
N ASN A 118 -0.70 4.17 13.51
CA ASN A 118 0.14 5.34 13.31
C ASN A 118 -0.24 6.57 14.17
N GLY A 119 -1.24 6.44 15.04
CA GLY A 119 -1.69 7.51 15.93
C GLY A 119 -1.27 7.31 17.39
N ASP A 120 -1.60 8.31 18.21
CA ASP A 120 -1.38 8.30 19.65
C ASP A 120 -2.13 7.14 20.34
N GLU A 121 -1.50 6.58 21.37
CA GLU A 121 -2.06 5.54 22.25
C GLU A 121 -3.31 6.02 23.02
N GLY A 122 -3.55 7.33 23.01
CA GLY A 122 -4.65 7.94 23.74
C GLY A 122 -4.36 7.97 25.24
N ASN A 123 -5.39 7.79 26.06
CA ASN A 123 -5.21 7.84 27.52
C ASN A 123 -4.76 6.47 28.09
N ARG A 124 -4.18 6.49 29.28
CA ARG A 124 -3.73 5.29 30.01
C ARG A 124 -4.80 4.19 30.13
N GLY A 125 -6.08 4.57 30.19
CA GLY A 125 -7.20 3.62 30.25
C GLY A 125 -7.44 2.87 28.93
N SER A 126 -7.24 3.54 27.79
CA SER A 126 -7.36 2.94 26.46
C SER A 126 -6.30 1.86 26.25
N LEU A 127 -5.07 2.17 26.63
CA LEU A 127 -3.96 1.22 26.59
C LEU A 127 -4.20 0.01 27.50
N ALA A 128 -4.56 0.25 28.77
CA ALA A 128 -4.81 -0.84 29.72
C ALA A 128 -5.94 -1.77 29.25
N LYS A 129 -6.96 -1.21 28.59
CA LYS A 129 -8.05 -2.00 28.01
C LYS A 129 -7.58 -2.88 26.84
N TYR A 130 -6.74 -2.33 25.95
CA TYR A 130 -6.12 -3.09 24.87
C TYR A 130 -5.28 -4.26 25.41
N GLU A 131 -4.36 -3.96 26.33
CA GLU A 131 -3.44 -4.95 26.91
C GLU A 131 -4.21 -6.10 27.59
N LYS A 132 -5.25 -5.78 28.38
CA LYS A 132 -6.09 -6.80 29.01
C LYS A 132 -6.79 -7.71 28.00
N CYS A 133 -7.27 -7.16 26.89
CA CYS A 133 -7.90 -7.94 25.83
C CYS A 133 -6.88 -8.82 25.11
N ARG A 134 -5.70 -8.27 24.77
CA ARG A 134 -4.58 -9.00 24.17
C ARG A 134 -4.19 -10.22 25.01
N GLU A 135 -3.89 -10.00 26.29
CA GLU A 135 -3.50 -11.06 27.23
C GLU A 135 -4.57 -12.15 27.31
N SER A 136 -5.85 -11.76 27.44
CA SER A 136 -6.94 -12.72 27.48
C SER A 136 -7.04 -13.59 26.22
N LEU A 137 -6.76 -13.03 25.03
CA LEU A 137 -6.80 -13.78 23.77
C LEU A 137 -5.58 -14.71 23.63
N GLU A 138 -4.40 -14.23 24.04
CA GLU A 138 -3.17 -15.03 24.08
C GLU A 138 -3.32 -16.22 25.00
N ASP A 139 -3.88 -16.04 26.20
CA ASP A 139 -4.14 -17.12 27.16
C ASP A 139 -5.08 -18.19 26.58
N VAL A 140 -6.16 -17.75 25.90
CA VAL A 140 -7.11 -18.66 25.23
C VAL A 140 -6.42 -19.47 24.14
N LEU A 141 -5.53 -18.86 23.35
CA LEU A 141 -4.79 -19.55 22.30
C LEU A 141 -3.68 -20.45 22.85
N ALA A 142 -2.96 -20.00 23.88
CA ALA A 142 -1.90 -20.76 24.54
C ALA A 142 -2.46 -22.03 25.19
N ALA A 143 -3.61 -21.92 25.89
CA ALA A 143 -4.30 -23.06 26.48
C ALA A 143 -4.74 -24.11 25.43
N LYS A 144 -4.97 -23.68 24.19
CA LYS A 144 -5.31 -24.55 23.04
C LYS A 144 -4.08 -25.04 22.27
N GLY A 145 -2.86 -24.63 22.66
CA GLY A 145 -1.63 -24.92 21.92
C GLY A 145 -1.60 -24.29 20.53
N LYS A 146 -2.33 -23.20 20.30
CA LYS A 146 -2.47 -22.53 19.00
C LYS A 146 -1.76 -21.18 18.91
N LEU A 147 -1.06 -20.74 19.95
CA LEU A 147 -0.32 -19.48 19.92
C LEU A 147 1.07 -19.70 19.30
N LEU A 148 1.37 -19.02 18.19
CA LEU A 148 2.68 -19.05 17.55
C LEU A 148 3.69 -18.19 18.31
N ARG A 149 3.31 -16.95 18.59
CA ARG A 149 4.09 -15.94 19.31
C ARG A 149 3.14 -14.86 19.85
N PRO A 150 3.54 -14.10 20.87
CA PRO A 150 2.75 -13.00 21.40
C PRO A 150 2.32 -12.02 20.30
N VAL A 151 1.15 -11.42 20.48
CA VAL A 151 0.60 -10.37 19.64
C VAL A 151 1.49 -9.15 19.75
N ALA A 152 2.03 -8.71 18.63
CA ALA A 152 2.83 -7.50 18.58
C ALA A 152 1.93 -6.28 18.31
N ARG A 153 2.37 -5.12 18.79
CA ARG A 153 1.78 -3.83 18.46
C ARG A 153 2.88 -2.92 17.93
N TRP A 154 2.69 -2.42 16.72
CA TRP A 154 3.55 -1.46 16.07
C TRP A 154 2.85 -0.10 16.15
N ASP A 155 3.14 0.61 17.23
CA ASP A 155 2.85 2.04 17.32
C ASP A 155 3.75 2.84 16.38
N LEU A 156 3.55 4.16 16.32
CA LEU A 156 4.31 5.04 15.43
C LEU A 156 5.83 4.91 15.60
N ASP A 157 6.30 4.75 16.84
CA ASP A 157 7.74 4.65 17.13
C ASP A 157 8.28 3.29 16.71
N ALA A 158 7.60 2.20 17.10
CA ALA A 158 7.95 0.85 16.68
C ALA A 158 7.89 0.69 15.15
N LEU A 159 6.86 1.22 14.50
CA LEU A 159 6.72 1.20 13.05
C LEU A 159 7.88 1.92 12.36
N THR A 160 8.30 3.08 12.88
CA THR A 160 9.45 3.82 12.36
C THR A 160 10.73 2.98 12.47
N GLU A 161 10.98 2.39 13.63
CA GLU A 161 12.16 1.54 13.88
C GLU A 161 12.21 0.30 12.97
N ILE A 162 11.05 -0.29 12.70
CA ILE A 162 10.92 -1.48 11.85
C ILE A 162 11.12 -1.14 10.38
N LEU A 163 10.54 -0.03 9.90
CA LEU A 163 10.55 0.30 8.47
C LEU A 163 11.84 1.01 8.03
N PHE A 164 12.39 1.90 8.86
CA PHE A 164 13.51 2.77 8.49
C PHE A 164 14.74 2.03 7.92
N PRO A 165 15.19 0.88 8.48
CA PRO A 165 16.32 0.11 7.94
C PRO A 165 16.11 -0.36 6.50
N HIS A 166 14.88 -0.41 6.03
CA HIS A 166 14.52 -0.89 4.70
C HIS A 166 14.16 0.23 3.72
N GLY A 167 14.40 1.50 4.07
CA GLY A 167 14.01 2.64 3.25
C GLY A 167 14.52 2.61 1.81
N ARG A 168 15.71 2.03 1.57
CA ARG A 168 16.23 1.82 0.20
C ARG A 168 15.33 0.92 -0.63
N LYS A 169 14.84 -0.19 -0.06
CA LYS A 169 13.92 -1.11 -0.77
C LYS A 169 12.59 -0.41 -1.07
N PHE A 170 12.06 0.36 -0.13
CA PHE A 170 10.83 1.12 -0.36
C PHE A 170 10.99 2.13 -1.50
N LYS A 171 12.11 2.85 -1.58
CA LYS A 171 12.39 3.78 -2.69
C LYS A 171 12.50 3.08 -4.05
N GLU A 172 13.25 1.99 -4.12
CA GLU A 172 13.40 1.20 -5.34
C GLU A 172 12.02 0.72 -5.86
N MET A 173 11.09 0.41 -4.94
CA MET A 173 9.73 0.01 -5.28
C MET A 173 8.83 1.19 -5.68
N GLU A 174 8.89 2.32 -4.97
CA GLU A 174 8.17 3.54 -5.36
C GLU A 174 8.55 4.00 -6.77
N GLU A 175 9.85 4.01 -7.08
CA GLU A 175 10.37 4.31 -8.41
C GLU A 175 9.83 3.31 -9.46
N THR A 176 9.81 2.01 -9.13
CA THR A 176 9.31 0.97 -10.04
C THR A 176 7.81 1.13 -10.31
N VAL A 177 6.99 1.36 -9.28
CA VAL A 177 5.53 1.57 -9.44
C VAL A 177 5.24 2.83 -10.25
N GLN A 178 5.93 3.94 -9.93
CA GLN A 178 5.80 5.18 -10.71
C GLN A 178 6.20 4.95 -12.18
N ILE A 179 7.29 4.23 -12.45
CA ILE A 179 7.71 3.88 -13.82
C ILE A 179 6.62 3.07 -14.53
N MET A 180 5.98 2.11 -13.86
CA MET A 180 4.92 1.29 -14.46
C MET A 180 3.64 2.08 -14.74
N GLU A 181 3.21 2.96 -13.82
CA GLU A 181 2.08 3.87 -14.03
C GLU A 181 2.34 4.84 -15.19
N LEU A 182 3.55 5.38 -15.24
CA LEU A 182 4.04 6.24 -16.31
C LEU A 182 4.04 5.51 -17.66
N GLN A 183 4.50 4.26 -17.71
CA GLN A 183 4.44 3.43 -18.91
C GLN A 183 3.00 3.13 -19.36
N HIS A 184 2.09 2.90 -18.40
CA HIS A 184 0.68 2.67 -18.70
C HIS A 184 0.00 3.93 -19.26
N GLU A 185 0.25 5.11 -18.68
CA GLU A 185 -0.25 6.38 -19.19
C GLU A 185 0.28 6.66 -20.61
N LEU A 186 1.58 6.44 -20.83
CA LEU A 186 2.19 6.61 -22.15
C LEU A 186 1.57 5.65 -23.18
N HIS A 187 1.32 4.40 -22.79
CA HIS A 187 0.65 3.42 -23.64
C HIS A 187 -0.76 3.88 -24.04
N ASN A 188 -1.56 4.33 -23.07
CA ASN A 188 -2.92 4.82 -23.32
C ASN A 188 -2.92 6.02 -24.28
N LYS A 189 -2.04 7.00 -24.05
CA LYS A 189 -1.87 8.15 -24.94
C LYS A 189 -1.42 7.77 -26.35
N THR A 190 -0.53 6.79 -26.46
CA THR A 190 -0.09 6.27 -27.78
C THR A 190 -1.25 5.59 -28.52
N MET A 191 -2.08 4.84 -27.80
CA MET A 191 -3.27 4.20 -28.38
C MET A 191 -4.31 5.24 -28.81
N GLU A 192 -4.52 6.31 -28.03
CA GLU A 192 -5.36 7.44 -28.42
C GLU A 192 -4.82 8.14 -29.68
N PHE A 193 -3.51 8.37 -29.76
CA PHE A 193 -2.87 8.94 -30.95
C PHE A 193 -3.05 8.06 -32.19
N LEU A 194 -2.82 6.75 -32.06
CA LEU A 194 -3.04 5.79 -33.15
C LEU A 194 -4.50 5.74 -33.59
N HIS A 195 -5.43 5.75 -32.63
CA HIS A 195 -6.86 5.77 -32.93
C HIS A 195 -7.27 7.05 -33.68
N LYS A 196 -6.83 8.22 -33.20
CA LYS A 196 -7.03 9.51 -33.89
C LYS A 196 -6.45 9.46 -35.31
N THR A 197 -5.22 8.96 -35.48
CA THR A 197 -4.57 8.82 -36.79
C THR A 197 -5.34 7.90 -37.73
N HIS A 198 -5.86 6.77 -37.23
CA HIS A 198 -6.70 5.86 -38.01
C HIS A 198 -8.03 6.49 -38.43
N LEU A 199 -8.68 7.26 -37.56
CA LEU A 199 -9.88 8.02 -37.90
C LEU A 199 -9.57 9.05 -39.00
N TYR A 200 -8.43 9.76 -38.90
CA TYR A 200 -8.03 10.74 -39.90
C TYR A 200 -7.70 10.10 -41.25
N LEU A 201 -6.96 9.01 -41.30
CA LEU A 201 -6.69 8.27 -42.55
C LEU A 201 -7.97 7.70 -43.19
N ALA A 202 -9.04 7.52 -42.40
CA ALA A 202 -10.36 7.15 -42.92
C ALA A 202 -11.18 8.37 -43.41
N GLU A 203 -11.00 9.55 -42.81
CA GLU A 203 -11.66 10.83 -43.14
C GLU A 203 -10.92 11.68 -44.21
N ASP A 204 -9.71 11.31 -44.62
CA ASP A 204 -8.81 12.01 -45.58
C ASP A 204 -9.36 12.14 -47.03
N ARG A 205 -10.67 12.00 -47.21
CA ARG A 205 -11.38 12.24 -48.47
C ARG A 205 -12.01 13.64 -48.57
N GLU A 206 -12.09 14.43 -47.48
CA GLU A 206 -12.85 15.70 -47.49
C GLU A 206 -12.08 16.99 -47.13
N ASP A 207 -11.03 16.99 -46.29
CA ASP A 207 -10.22 18.21 -45.99
C ASP A 207 -8.80 17.89 -45.42
N PRO A 208 -7.74 17.98 -46.25
CA PRO A 208 -6.37 17.65 -45.85
C PRO A 208 -5.71 18.63 -44.86
N GLU A 209 -6.07 19.93 -44.90
CA GLU A 209 -5.43 20.95 -44.05
C GLU A 209 -5.84 20.77 -42.59
N LYS A 210 -7.13 20.50 -42.36
CA LYS A 210 -7.68 20.25 -41.04
C LYS A 210 -7.11 18.99 -40.39
N SER A 211 -6.89 17.96 -41.21
CA SER A 211 -6.27 16.70 -40.81
C SER A 211 -4.80 16.88 -40.39
N HIS A 212 -4.06 17.76 -41.08
CA HIS A 212 -2.67 18.07 -40.73
C HIS A 212 -2.54 18.82 -39.39
N VAL A 213 -3.44 19.76 -39.11
CA VAL A 213 -3.45 20.51 -37.83
C VAL A 213 -3.70 19.57 -36.65
N LEU A 214 -4.68 18.68 -36.76
CA LEU A 214 -5.04 17.74 -35.69
C LEU A 214 -3.96 16.68 -35.44
N LEU A 215 -3.30 16.19 -36.49
CA LEU A 215 -2.14 15.29 -36.38
C LEU A 215 -0.96 15.97 -35.67
N LYS A 216 -0.73 17.25 -35.96
CA LYS A 216 0.32 18.04 -35.31
C LYS A 216 0.02 18.27 -33.83
N GLU A 217 -1.22 18.61 -33.47
CA GLU A 217 -1.64 18.74 -32.07
C GLU A 217 -1.47 17.43 -31.29
N ALA A 218 -1.92 16.32 -31.87
CA ALA A 218 -1.80 15.01 -31.23
C ALA A 218 -0.33 14.55 -31.10
N HIS A 219 0.51 14.88 -32.08
CA HIS A 219 1.96 14.66 -32.01
C HIS A 219 2.61 15.52 -30.92
N ASP A 220 2.25 16.80 -30.82
CA ASP A 220 2.81 17.73 -29.84
C ASP A 220 2.40 17.36 -28.40
N GLU A 221 1.17 16.86 -28.19
CA GLU A 221 0.72 16.30 -26.91
C GLU A 221 1.51 15.04 -26.50
N LEU A 222 1.77 14.14 -27.47
CA LEU A 222 2.59 12.95 -27.26
C LEU A 222 4.02 13.33 -26.90
N MET A 223 4.63 14.25 -27.64
CA MET A 223 6.00 14.71 -27.41
C MET A 223 6.15 15.50 -26.10
N SER A 224 5.14 16.30 -25.72
CA SER A 224 5.10 16.98 -24.42
C SER A 224 4.93 16.01 -23.26
N SER A 225 4.24 14.89 -23.47
CA SER A 225 4.19 13.81 -22.49
C SER A 225 5.55 13.13 -22.42
N LEU A 226 6.13 12.70 -23.55
CA LEU A 226 7.43 12.02 -23.66
C LEU A 226 8.60 12.78 -23.00
N SER A 227 8.62 14.11 -23.09
CA SER A 227 9.66 14.94 -22.46
C SER A 227 9.63 14.89 -20.93
N LYS A 228 8.51 14.49 -20.31
CA LYS A 228 8.42 14.22 -18.85
C LYS A 228 9.09 12.91 -18.46
N TYR A 229 9.18 11.92 -19.37
CA TYR A 229 9.73 10.58 -19.09
C TYR A 229 11.24 10.47 -19.39
N SER A 230 11.79 11.31 -20.28
CA SER A 230 13.24 11.41 -20.51
C SER A 230 13.62 12.79 -21.07
N PRO A 231 13.85 13.79 -20.19
CA PRO A 231 14.17 15.16 -20.60
C PRO A 231 15.42 15.28 -21.48
N SER A 232 16.35 14.33 -21.37
CA SER A 232 17.63 14.31 -22.10
C SER A 232 17.53 13.75 -23.52
N LEU A 233 16.53 12.92 -23.83
CA LEU A 233 16.38 12.26 -25.13
C LEU A 233 15.45 13.03 -26.08
N TYR A 234 14.54 13.85 -25.54
CA TYR A 234 13.46 14.49 -26.30
C TYR A 234 13.46 16.03 -26.20
N ARG A 235 14.64 16.65 -26.12
CA ARG A 235 14.74 18.09 -26.41
C ARG A 235 14.29 18.35 -27.84
N ARG A 236 13.44 19.37 -28.02
CA ARG A 236 13.02 19.81 -29.34
C ARG A 236 14.27 20.12 -30.18
N PRO A 237 14.29 19.81 -31.49
CA PRO A 237 15.45 20.10 -32.36
C PRO A 237 15.94 21.55 -32.27
N GLU A 238 15.03 22.47 -31.98
CA GLU A 238 15.26 23.90 -31.80
C GLU A 238 16.16 24.22 -30.59
N GLU A 239 16.14 23.42 -29.53
CA GLU A 239 16.94 23.62 -28.31
C GLU A 239 18.37 23.04 -28.39
N LYS A 240 18.71 22.35 -29.49
CA LYS A 240 20.06 21.81 -29.71
C LYS A 240 21.01 22.83 -30.34
N HIS A 241 20.51 23.98 -30.80
CA HIS A 241 21.32 24.99 -31.50
C HIS A 241 21.91 26.10 -30.61
N ASP A 242 21.47 26.21 -29.36
CA ASP A 242 21.97 27.24 -28.42
C ASP A 242 23.14 26.78 -27.53
N ALA A 243 23.68 25.58 -27.77
CA ALA A 243 24.93 25.13 -27.14
C ALA A 243 26.11 25.40 -28.09
N LYS A 244 26.53 26.66 -28.17
CA LYS A 244 27.86 27.07 -28.63
C LYS A 244 28.49 28.01 -27.63
#